data_AF-A0A0C3BNR0-F1
#
_entry.id   AF-A0A0C3BNR0-F1
#
_cell.length_a   1.000
_cell.length_b   1.000
_cell.length_c   1.000
_cell.angle_alpha   90.00
_cell.angle_beta   90.00
_cell.angle_gamma   90.00
#
_symmetry.space_group_name_H-M   'P 1'
#
loop_
_entity.id
_entity.type
_entity.pdbx_description
1 polymer ?
#
loop_
_entity_poly.entity_id
_entity_poly.type
_entity_poly.pdbx_seq_one_letter_code
_entity_poly.pdbx_strand_id
1 'polypeptide(L)'
;MSSHENSDLTNSFFRGCTESTEINSTNLQTALDAHRIAAFTIAQKRRSIPDFEELEKAETEPEDELKLINERITLLGDNHLKDLERLYTIQAINYKAEVKDQYVSFNESELEVPGTEPSVIEEIFANGPVKEFSIENTWNNDYDLIRYTYLSQVLGLQKRRQQIQAQRERERKEFEKQFPQTTEEFESKPMDMQIRVARFLTAEKAQKEKLLSEFDWAWRQTEALEKIFKADQLFASEVRSMLLSVVQSSRDPRRL
;
A
#
# COMPACT_ATOMS: atom_id res chain seq x y z
N MET A 1 -13.22 27.56 -34.50
CA MET A 1 -12.05 28.06 -33.77
C MET A 1 -12.39 27.99 -32.30
N SER A 2 -12.02 26.89 -31.65
CA SER A 2 -12.36 26.59 -30.26
C SER A 2 -11.09 26.74 -29.46
N SER A 3 -11.04 27.77 -28.62
CA SER A 3 -9.92 28.04 -27.72
C SER A 3 -10.00 27.05 -26.56
N HIS A 4 -9.08 26.09 -26.52
CA HIS A 4 -8.88 25.27 -25.34
C HIS A 4 -8.20 26.12 -24.27
N GLU A 5 -8.92 26.32 -23.17
CA GLU A 5 -8.38 26.81 -21.90
C GLU A 5 -7.32 25.82 -21.41
N ASN A 6 -6.08 26.29 -21.32
CA ASN A 6 -5.02 25.60 -20.60
C ASN A 6 -5.42 25.56 -19.12
N SER A 7 -5.85 24.40 -18.66
CA SER A 7 -5.96 24.12 -17.23
C SER A 7 -4.55 24.13 -16.63
N ASP A 8 -4.27 25.17 -15.86
CA ASP A 8 -3.09 25.26 -15.02
C ASP A 8 -3.00 24.05 -14.08
N LEU A 9 -2.19 23.07 -14.49
CA LEU A 9 -1.68 22.01 -13.64
C LEU A 9 -0.66 22.61 -12.67
N THR A 10 -1.14 23.44 -11.73
CA THR A 10 -0.34 23.82 -10.57
C THR A 10 -0.26 22.61 -9.66
N ASN A 11 0.88 21.93 -9.73
CA ASN A 11 1.28 20.89 -8.78
C ASN A 11 1.04 21.41 -7.35
N SER A 12 0.02 20.86 -6.67
CA SER A 12 -0.39 21.28 -5.33
C SER A 12 0.63 21.00 -4.22
N PHE A 13 1.82 20.50 -4.56
CA PHE A 13 2.91 20.26 -3.61
C PHE A 13 3.61 21.53 -3.12
N PHE A 14 3.46 22.68 -3.81
CA PHE A 14 4.10 23.95 -3.45
C PHE A 14 3.10 25.10 -3.25
N ARG A 15 1.97 24.86 -2.58
CA ARG A 15 1.19 25.99 -2.04
C ARG A 15 1.98 26.67 -0.93
N GLY A 16 2.65 27.79 -1.22
CA GLY A 16 3.22 28.67 -0.20
C GLY A 16 4.68 29.07 -0.34
N CYS A 17 5.37 28.72 -1.44
CA CYS A 17 6.69 29.30 -1.71
C CYS A 17 6.49 30.72 -2.28
N THR A 18 6.47 31.72 -1.41
CA THR A 18 6.58 33.14 -1.81
C THR A 18 7.97 33.37 -2.40
N GLU A 19 8.03 33.98 -3.59
CA GLU A 19 9.32 34.40 -4.15
C GLU A 19 10.01 35.37 -3.21
N SER A 20 11.35 35.37 -3.19
CA SER A 20 12.13 36.21 -2.27
C SER A 20 11.85 37.70 -2.40
N THR A 21 11.33 38.14 -3.56
CA THR A 21 10.90 39.51 -3.86
C THR A 21 9.51 39.86 -3.34
N GLU A 22 8.71 38.88 -2.90
CA GLU A 22 7.33 39.05 -2.42
C GLU A 22 7.20 38.89 -0.89
N ILE A 23 8.31 38.72 -0.18
CA ILE A 23 8.35 38.56 1.27
C ILE A 23 8.19 39.95 1.93
N ASN A 24 7.04 40.17 2.56
CA ASN A 24 6.66 41.35 3.32
C ASN A 24 6.49 40.99 4.82
N SER A 25 6.32 41.99 5.68
CA SER A 25 6.11 41.76 7.12
C SER A 25 4.90 40.89 7.47
N THR A 26 3.90 40.83 6.58
CA THR A 26 2.65 40.08 6.78
C THR A 26 2.76 38.59 6.45
N ASN A 27 3.71 38.17 5.61
CA ASN A 27 3.90 36.77 5.18
C ASN A 27 5.26 36.18 5.59
N LEU A 28 6.07 36.94 6.34
CA LEU A 28 7.39 36.54 6.80
C LEU A 28 7.38 35.21 7.56
N GLN A 29 6.43 35.02 8.47
CA GLN A 29 6.34 33.80 9.28
C GLN A 29 6.11 32.57 8.41
N THR A 30 5.16 32.67 7.48
CA THR A 30 4.85 31.62 6.51
C THR A 30 6.06 31.29 5.62
N ALA A 31 6.81 32.30 5.19
CA ALA A 31 8.02 32.11 4.38
C ALA A 31 9.14 31.42 5.17
N LEU A 32 9.31 31.77 6.45
CA LEU A 32 10.28 31.12 7.34
C LEU A 32 9.91 29.66 7.61
N ASP A 33 8.63 29.37 7.84
CA ASP A 33 8.15 28.01 8.04
C ASP A 33 8.32 27.17 6.76
N ALA A 34 7.99 27.72 5.58
CA ALA A 34 8.22 27.06 4.30
C ALA A 34 9.72 26.78 4.06
N HIS A 35 10.59 27.74 4.33
CA HIS A 35 12.03 27.56 4.23
C HIS A 35 12.54 26.49 5.20
N ARG A 36 12.06 26.48 6.45
CA ARG A 36 12.39 25.47 7.45
C ARG A 36 11.98 24.07 6.99
N ILE A 37 10.77 23.91 6.48
CA ILE A 37 10.25 22.65 5.94
C ILE A 37 11.07 22.20 4.72
N ALA A 38 11.41 23.12 3.81
CA ALA A 38 12.24 22.81 2.65
C ALA A 38 13.66 22.38 3.04
N ALA A 39 14.30 23.12 3.94
CA ALA A 39 15.62 22.78 4.47
C ALA A 39 15.61 21.43 5.19
N PHE A 40 14.59 21.16 6.01
CA PHE A 40 14.39 19.86 6.64
C PHE A 40 14.22 18.75 5.59
N THR A 41 13.39 18.96 4.58
CA THR A 41 13.15 17.99 3.50
C THR A 41 14.44 17.70 2.73
N ILE A 42 15.23 18.72 2.40
CA ILE A 42 16.50 18.55 1.68
C ILE A 42 17.54 17.85 2.57
N ALA A 43 17.65 18.24 3.84
CA ALA A 43 18.66 17.68 4.74
C ALA A 43 18.34 16.23 5.14
N GLN A 44 17.07 15.93 5.38
CA GLN A 44 16.65 14.68 6.01
C GLN A 44 15.99 13.71 5.04
N LYS A 45 15.24 14.19 4.05
CA LYS A 45 14.59 13.33 3.04
C LYS A 45 15.39 13.13 1.76
N ARG A 46 16.69 13.45 1.75
CA ARG A 46 17.62 13.01 0.70
C ARG A 46 17.63 11.48 0.66
N ARG A 47 16.92 10.92 -0.32
CA ARG A 47 16.98 9.50 -0.65
C ARG A 47 17.89 9.35 -1.86
N SER A 48 18.71 8.31 -1.85
CA SER A 48 19.48 7.96 -3.04
C SER A 48 18.46 7.68 -4.14
N ILE A 49 18.62 8.36 -5.28
CA ILE A 49 17.91 7.98 -6.48
C ILE A 49 18.57 6.66 -6.93
N PRO A 50 17.79 5.63 -7.27
CA PRO A 50 18.35 4.39 -7.81
C PRO A 50 19.21 4.69 -9.04
N ASP A 51 20.31 3.95 -9.18
CA ASP A 51 21.17 4.10 -10.35
C ASP A 51 20.45 3.58 -11.60
N PHE A 52 20.87 4.06 -12.78
CA PHE A 52 20.21 3.72 -14.05
C PHE A 52 20.15 2.20 -14.30
N GLU A 53 21.21 1.48 -13.94
CA GLU A 53 21.26 0.01 -14.04
C GLU A 53 20.25 -0.70 -13.14
N GLU A 54 19.90 -0.12 -11.99
CA GLU A 54 18.89 -0.68 -11.08
C GLU A 54 17.48 -0.48 -11.63
N LEU A 55 17.25 0.65 -12.30
CA LEU A 55 15.98 0.92 -12.98
C LEU A 55 15.77 -0.02 -14.18
N GLU A 56 16.81 -0.27 -14.96
CA GLU A 56 16.74 -1.18 -16.12
C GLU A 56 16.47 -2.63 -15.71
N LYS A 57 17.04 -3.08 -14.59
CA LYS A 57 16.73 -4.41 -14.02
C LYS A 57 15.29 -4.52 -13.53
N ALA A 58 14.77 -3.47 -12.88
CA ALA A 58 13.39 -3.44 -12.43
C ALA A 58 12.37 -3.43 -13.59
N GLU A 59 12.77 -2.99 -14.79
CA GLU A 59 11.91 -2.97 -15.98
C GLU A 59 12.00 -4.27 -16.80
N THR A 60 13.14 -4.97 -16.76
CA THR A 60 13.38 -6.17 -17.58
C THR A 60 12.86 -7.47 -16.97
N GLU A 61 12.67 -7.55 -15.65
CA GLU A 61 12.08 -8.73 -15.01
C GLU A 61 10.57 -8.53 -14.83
N PRO A 62 9.69 -9.35 -15.48
CA PRO A 62 8.26 -9.32 -15.23
C PRO A 62 7.99 -9.96 -13.87
N GLU A 63 8.33 -9.26 -12.80
CA GLU A 63 8.00 -9.69 -11.46
C GLU A 63 6.47 -9.71 -11.27
N ASP A 64 6.00 -10.64 -10.46
CA ASP A 64 4.60 -10.68 -10.03
C ASP A 64 4.20 -9.29 -9.49
N GLU A 65 3.29 -8.59 -10.19
CA GLU A 65 2.81 -7.25 -9.79
C GLU A 65 2.33 -7.23 -8.32
N LEU A 66 1.80 -8.34 -7.82
CA LEU A 66 1.42 -8.50 -6.41
C LEU A 66 2.62 -8.51 -5.44
N LYS A 67 3.74 -9.13 -5.82
CA LYS A 67 4.96 -9.14 -5.01
C LYS A 67 5.54 -7.73 -4.93
N LEU A 68 5.69 -7.07 -6.09
CA LEU A 68 6.13 -5.68 -6.20
C LEU A 68 5.29 -4.73 -5.33
N ILE A 69 3.96 -4.85 -5.36
CA ILE A 69 3.09 -4.01 -4.53
C ILE A 69 3.31 -4.28 -3.04
N ASN A 70 3.47 -5.55 -2.63
CA ASN A 70 3.72 -5.89 -1.23
C ASN A 70 5.09 -5.36 -0.76
N GLU A 71 6.13 -5.52 -1.58
CA GLU A 71 7.45 -4.97 -1.31
C GLU A 71 7.44 -3.44 -1.24
N ARG A 72 6.65 -2.80 -2.09
CA ARG A 72 6.48 -1.34 -2.02
C ARG A 72 5.79 -0.91 -0.74
N ILE A 73 4.79 -1.67 -0.27
CA ILE A 73 4.11 -1.39 1.01
C ILE A 73 5.06 -1.55 2.19
N THR A 74 5.88 -2.62 2.22
CA THR A 74 6.88 -2.82 3.29
C THR A 74 7.92 -1.71 3.28
N LEU A 75 8.48 -1.39 2.11
CA LEU A 75 9.42 -0.30 1.94
C LEU A 75 8.85 1.05 2.39
N LEU A 76 7.57 1.34 2.07
CA LEU A 76 6.91 2.55 2.57
C LEU A 76 6.74 2.55 4.08
N GLY A 77 6.46 1.40 4.70
CA GLY A 77 6.42 1.24 6.15
C GLY A 77 7.76 1.56 6.81
N ASP A 78 8.83 0.95 6.32
CA ASP A 78 10.18 1.19 6.84
C ASP A 78 10.60 2.65 6.68
N ASN A 79 10.26 3.25 5.54
CA ASN A 79 10.52 4.66 5.29
C ASN A 79 9.73 5.57 6.22
N HIS A 80 8.47 5.24 6.51
CA HIS A 80 7.66 6.01 7.45
C HIS A 80 8.24 5.97 8.86
N LEU A 81 8.71 4.80 9.32
CA LEU A 81 9.38 4.67 10.62
C LEU A 81 10.66 5.52 10.68
N LYS A 82 11.51 5.45 9.65
CA LYS A 82 12.72 6.28 9.57
C LYS A 82 12.40 7.77 9.56
N ASP A 83 11.35 8.19 8.86
CA ASP A 83 10.92 9.58 8.82
C ASP A 83 10.40 10.05 10.21
N LEU A 84 9.69 9.19 10.95
CA LEU A 84 9.26 9.47 12.33
C LEU A 84 10.44 9.54 13.31
N GLU A 85 11.38 8.61 13.25
CA GLU A 85 12.59 8.63 14.09
C GLU A 85 13.38 9.92 13.91
N ARG A 86 13.53 10.37 12.66
CA ARG A 86 14.19 11.64 12.33
C ARG A 86 13.41 12.84 12.86
N LEU A 87 12.08 12.84 12.71
CA LEU A 87 11.23 13.88 13.26
C LEU A 87 11.44 13.99 14.78
N TYR A 88 11.29 12.89 15.51
CA TYR A 88 11.45 12.88 16.97
C TYR A 88 12.87 13.27 17.42
N THR A 89 13.90 12.85 16.69
CA THR A 89 15.28 13.25 16.98
C THR A 89 15.44 14.77 16.90
N ILE A 90 14.86 15.39 15.87
CA ILE A 90 14.93 16.84 15.70
C ILE A 90 14.06 17.57 16.71
N GLN A 91 12.88 17.05 17.03
CA GLN A 91 12.03 17.57 18.08
C GLN A 91 12.78 17.59 19.42
N ALA A 92 13.46 16.49 19.78
CA ALA A 92 14.28 16.42 20.98
C ALA A 92 15.44 17.42 20.99
N ILE A 93 16.13 17.62 19.86
CA ILE A 93 17.20 18.63 19.73
C ILE A 93 16.64 20.04 19.93
N ASN A 94 15.54 20.37 19.24
CA ASN A 94 14.92 21.68 19.31
C ASN A 94 14.39 21.98 20.73
N TYR A 95 13.75 21.00 21.35
CA TYR A 95 13.30 21.11 22.74
C TYR A 95 14.46 21.42 23.69
N LYS A 96 15.57 20.67 23.56
CA LYS A 96 16.75 20.89 24.40
C LYS A 96 17.37 22.27 24.17
N ALA A 97 17.38 22.75 22.92
CA ALA A 97 17.87 24.09 22.59
C ALA A 97 16.96 25.17 23.19
N GLU A 98 15.64 25.03 23.06
CA GLU A 98 14.68 25.99 23.60
C GLU A 98 14.73 26.06 25.13
N VAL A 99 14.79 24.92 25.83
CA VAL A 99 14.96 24.89 27.29
C VAL A 99 16.26 25.59 27.72
N LYS A 100 17.35 25.42 26.95
CA LYS A 100 18.62 26.10 27.22
C LYS A 100 18.52 27.61 26.97
N ASP A 101 17.88 28.01 25.88
CA ASP A 101 17.69 29.43 25.55
C ASP A 101 16.78 30.11 26.57
N GLN A 102 15.73 29.44 27.03
CA GLN A 102 14.90 29.89 28.14
C GLN A 102 15.74 30.10 29.39
N TYR A 103 16.53 29.09 29.79
CA TYR A 103 17.42 29.17 30.95
C TYR A 103 18.40 30.35 30.86
N VAL A 104 19.00 30.60 29.68
CA VAL A 104 19.96 31.71 29.48
C VAL A 104 19.26 33.06 29.35
N SER A 105 18.01 33.09 28.89
CA SER A 105 17.23 34.33 28.77
C SER A 105 16.80 34.89 30.13
N PHE A 106 16.78 34.05 31.17
CA PHE A 106 16.64 34.51 32.54
C PHE A 106 17.92 35.21 32.98
N ASN A 107 17.85 36.54 33.03
CA ASN A 107 18.92 37.35 33.58
C ASN A 107 18.73 37.42 35.11
N GLU A 108 19.55 36.67 35.86
CA GLU A 108 19.47 36.59 37.34
C GLU A 108 19.58 37.98 38.00
N SER A 109 20.24 38.93 37.34
CA SER A 109 20.35 40.32 37.78
C SER A 109 19.05 41.14 37.72
N GLU A 110 18.04 40.70 36.96
CA GLU A 110 16.70 41.33 36.95
C GLU A 110 15.83 40.88 38.14
N LEU A 111 16.22 39.81 38.85
CA LEU A 111 15.52 39.29 40.02
C LEU A 111 15.96 39.96 41.34
N GLU A 112 17.12 40.62 41.35
CA GLU A 112 17.62 41.40 42.49
C GLU A 112 17.04 42.83 42.51
N VAL A 113 15.72 42.97 42.45
CA VAL A 113 15.09 44.27 42.74
C VAL A 113 14.96 44.41 44.26
N PRO A 114 15.63 45.38 44.91
CA PRO A 114 15.58 45.52 46.36
C PRO A 114 14.16 45.78 46.85
N GLY A 115 13.63 44.86 47.67
CA GLY A 115 12.29 44.93 48.26
C GLY A 115 11.26 43.93 47.68
N THR A 116 11.65 43.04 46.77
CA THR A 116 10.74 42.05 46.19
C THR A 116 10.64 40.81 47.08
N GLU A 117 9.41 40.38 47.41
CA GLU A 117 9.19 39.18 48.22
C GLU A 117 9.45 37.88 47.43
N PRO A 118 10.00 36.83 48.08
CA PRO A 118 10.30 35.54 47.43
C PRO A 118 9.10 34.89 46.73
N SER A 119 7.88 35.10 47.24
CA SER A 119 6.62 34.57 46.70
C SER A 119 6.29 35.13 45.32
N VAL A 120 6.63 36.39 45.06
CA VAL A 120 6.41 37.05 43.75
C VAL A 120 7.38 36.50 42.71
N ILE A 121 8.61 36.16 43.12
CA ILE A 121 9.61 35.52 42.26
C ILE A 121 9.13 34.12 41.88
N GLU A 122 8.64 33.30 42.83
CA GLU A 122 8.05 31.99 42.53
C GLU A 122 6.84 32.09 41.59
N GLU A 123 5.99 33.12 41.75
CA GLU A 123 4.84 33.35 40.88
C GLU A 123 5.26 33.79 39.47
N ILE A 124 6.36 34.54 39.32
CA ILE A 124 6.96 34.86 38.00
C ILE A 124 7.62 33.61 37.37
N PHE A 125 8.15 32.68 38.16
CA PHE A 125 8.64 31.40 37.63
C PHE A 125 7.50 30.44 37.24
N ALA A 126 6.38 30.48 37.97
CA ALA A 126 5.21 29.62 37.71
C ALA A 126 4.29 30.18 36.60
N ASN A 127 4.15 31.50 36.53
CA ASN A 127 3.20 32.22 35.66
C ASN A 127 3.86 33.27 34.76
N GLY A 128 5.19 33.35 34.74
CA GLY A 128 5.93 34.14 33.75
C GLY A 128 5.48 33.75 32.35
N PRO A 129 5.72 34.59 31.32
CA PRO A 129 5.25 34.32 29.98
C PRO A 129 5.91 33.03 29.47
N VAL A 130 5.28 31.90 29.77
CA VAL A 130 5.34 30.67 29.01
C VAL A 130 4.83 31.14 27.68
N LYS A 131 5.75 31.56 26.80
CA LYS A 131 5.45 31.61 25.37
C LYS A 131 4.86 30.25 25.11
N GLU A 132 3.53 30.19 24.91
CA GLU A 132 2.82 28.99 24.49
C GLU A 132 3.76 28.27 23.53
N PHE A 133 4.14 27.04 23.86
CA PHE A 133 5.19 26.31 23.16
C PHE A 133 4.83 26.27 21.67
N SER A 134 5.32 27.26 20.90
CA SER A 134 5.10 27.39 19.46
C SER A 134 5.60 26.12 18.74
N ILE A 135 6.57 25.50 19.38
CA ILE A 135 7.15 24.22 19.06
C ILE A 135 6.10 23.08 19.05
N GLU A 136 5.21 22.97 20.04
CA GLU A 136 4.21 21.89 20.12
C GLU A 136 3.20 21.94 18.96
N ASN A 137 2.71 23.13 18.63
CA ASN A 137 1.77 23.31 17.52
C ASN A 137 2.42 22.99 16.16
N THR A 138 3.69 23.37 15.99
CA THR A 138 4.47 23.03 14.79
C THR A 138 4.65 21.51 14.66
N TRP A 139 4.93 20.83 15.78
CA TRP A 139 5.19 19.39 15.81
C TRP A 139 3.99 18.53 15.46
N ASN A 140 2.80 18.90 15.95
CA ASN A 140 1.57 18.19 15.64
C ASN A 140 1.27 18.23 14.13
N ASN A 141 1.49 19.40 13.51
CA ASN A 141 1.29 19.57 12.08
C ASN A 141 2.26 18.73 11.23
N ASP A 142 3.54 18.70 11.62
CA ASP A 142 4.56 17.90 10.91
C ASP A 142 4.28 16.39 10.99
N TYR A 143 3.87 15.91 12.17
CA TYR A 143 3.49 14.52 12.38
C TYR A 143 2.28 14.14 11.51
N ASP A 144 1.23 14.96 11.55
CA ASP A 144 0.01 14.71 10.79
C ASP A 144 0.27 14.71 9.29
N LEU A 145 1.14 15.60 8.80
CA LEU A 145 1.56 15.62 7.39
C LEU A 145 2.30 14.33 7.00
N ILE A 146 3.28 13.89 7.78
CA ILE A 146 4.02 12.64 7.52
C ILE A 146 3.08 11.43 7.55
N ARG A 147 2.17 11.39 8.53
CA ARG A 147 1.18 10.33 8.65
C ARG A 147 0.20 10.32 7.48
N TYR A 148 -0.35 11.48 7.11
CA TYR A 148 -1.28 11.63 6.00
C TYR A 148 -0.66 11.19 4.67
N THR A 149 0.56 11.65 4.39
CA THR A 149 1.29 11.28 3.16
C THR A 149 1.58 9.79 3.10
N TYR A 150 1.97 9.16 4.21
CA TYR A 150 2.13 7.70 4.28
C TYR A 150 0.82 6.96 4.02
N LEU A 151 -0.25 7.32 4.75
CA LEU A 151 -1.54 6.64 4.64
C LEU A 151 -2.16 6.76 3.24
N SER A 152 -2.08 7.95 2.63
CA SER A 152 -2.60 8.16 1.28
C SER A 152 -1.91 7.27 0.24
N GLN A 153 -0.58 7.11 0.33
CA GLN A 153 0.18 6.22 -0.56
C GLN A 153 -0.16 4.74 -0.32
N VAL A 154 -0.18 4.30 0.94
CA VAL A 154 -0.49 2.91 1.29
C VAL A 154 -1.91 2.53 0.87
N LEU A 155 -2.89 3.42 1.07
CA LEU A 155 -4.27 3.20 0.63
C LEU A 155 -4.37 3.02 -0.89
N GLY A 156 -3.61 3.81 -1.67
CA GLY A 156 -3.53 3.65 -3.12
C GLY A 156 -3.02 2.26 -3.52
N LEU A 157 -1.93 1.81 -2.90
CA LEU A 157 -1.34 0.49 -3.17
C LEU A 157 -2.25 -0.66 -2.72
N GLN A 158 -2.90 -0.55 -1.56
CA GLN A 158 -3.84 -1.55 -1.08
C GLN A 158 -5.04 -1.71 -2.01
N LYS A 159 -5.60 -0.61 -2.51
CA LYS A 159 -6.66 -0.64 -3.53
C LYS A 159 -6.19 -1.35 -4.80
N ARG A 160 -4.99 -1.01 -5.28
CA ARG A 160 -4.41 -1.67 -6.47
C ARG A 160 -4.21 -3.17 -6.26
N ARG A 161 -3.69 -3.57 -5.09
CA ARG A 161 -3.55 -4.99 -4.71
C ARG A 161 -4.88 -5.74 -4.76
N GLN A 162 -5.93 -5.15 -4.17
CA GLN A 162 -7.27 -5.72 -4.17
C GLN A 162 -7.83 -5.86 -5.59
N GLN A 163 -7.61 -4.86 -6.46
CA GLN A 163 -8.05 -4.90 -7.85
C GLN A 163 -7.40 -6.05 -8.61
N ILE A 164 -6.08 -6.23 -8.48
CA ILE A 164 -5.35 -7.32 -9.15
C ILE A 164 -5.81 -8.68 -8.63
N GLN A 165 -5.99 -8.83 -7.33
CA GLN A 165 -6.52 -10.07 -6.74
C GLN A 165 -7.92 -10.38 -7.25
N ALA A 166 -8.81 -9.39 -7.25
CA ALA A 166 -10.16 -9.54 -7.78
C ALA A 166 -10.17 -9.88 -9.27
N GLN A 167 -9.26 -9.29 -10.06
CA GLN A 167 -9.12 -9.59 -11.47
C GLN A 167 -8.62 -11.03 -11.69
N ARG A 168 -7.55 -11.46 -11.01
CA ARG A 168 -7.07 -12.85 -11.05
C ARG A 168 -8.14 -13.85 -10.63
N GLU A 169 -8.95 -13.51 -9.62
CA GLU A 169 -10.06 -14.35 -9.18
C GLU A 169 -11.19 -14.41 -10.22
N ARG A 170 -11.51 -13.29 -10.88
CA ARG A 170 -12.49 -13.27 -11.99
C ARG A 170 -12.02 -14.10 -13.17
N GLU A 171 -10.79 -13.90 -13.61
CA GLU A 171 -10.18 -14.69 -14.68
C GLU A 171 -10.19 -16.18 -14.32
N ARG A 172 -9.79 -16.53 -13.09
CA ARG A 172 -9.90 -17.90 -12.59
C ARG A 172 -11.33 -18.44 -12.64
N LYS A 173 -12.32 -17.67 -12.19
CA LYS A 173 -13.73 -18.07 -12.25
C LYS A 173 -14.22 -18.24 -13.68
N GLU A 174 -13.79 -17.37 -14.60
CA GLU A 174 -14.11 -17.47 -16.03
C GLU A 174 -13.49 -18.71 -16.65
N PHE A 175 -12.23 -19.01 -16.35
CA PHE A 175 -11.59 -20.26 -16.76
C PHE A 175 -12.33 -21.47 -16.19
N GLU A 176 -12.69 -21.47 -14.90
CA GLU A 176 -13.41 -22.56 -14.26
C GLU A 176 -14.81 -22.81 -14.85
N LYS A 177 -15.46 -21.78 -15.41
CA LYS A 177 -16.74 -21.89 -16.12
C LYS A 177 -16.65 -22.49 -17.52
N GLN A 178 -15.47 -22.52 -18.13
CA GLN A 178 -15.29 -23.05 -19.49
C GLN A 178 -15.13 -24.56 -19.47
N PHE A 179 -16.20 -25.28 -19.83
CA PHE A 179 -16.16 -26.72 -20.02
C PHE A 179 -15.51 -27.07 -21.37
N PRO A 180 -14.50 -27.97 -21.42
CA PRO A 180 -13.82 -28.34 -22.64
C PRO A 180 -14.76 -29.07 -23.62
N GLN A 181 -14.69 -28.70 -24.91
CA GLN A 181 -15.58 -29.27 -25.93
C GLN A 181 -14.96 -30.45 -26.68
N THR A 182 -13.63 -30.51 -26.74
CA THR A 182 -12.87 -31.57 -27.43
C THR A 182 -11.94 -32.31 -26.47
N THR A 183 -11.46 -33.47 -26.90
CA THR A 183 -10.48 -34.29 -26.14
C THR A 183 -9.14 -33.57 -26.02
N GLU A 184 -8.67 -32.95 -27.11
CA GLU A 184 -7.45 -32.13 -27.11
C GLU A 184 -7.57 -30.94 -26.14
N GLU A 185 -8.73 -30.29 -26.13
CA GLU A 185 -8.97 -29.19 -25.20
C GLU A 185 -8.93 -29.70 -23.75
N PHE A 186 -9.56 -30.84 -23.46
CA PHE A 186 -9.52 -31.48 -22.14
C PHE A 186 -8.09 -31.74 -21.66
N GLU A 187 -7.24 -32.33 -22.51
CA GLU A 187 -5.83 -32.61 -22.17
C GLU A 187 -5.00 -31.34 -21.95
N SER A 188 -5.32 -30.25 -22.65
CA SER A 188 -4.63 -28.96 -22.48
C SER A 188 -4.98 -28.23 -21.18
N LYS A 189 -6.10 -28.57 -20.52
CA LYS A 189 -6.53 -27.92 -19.28
C LYS A 189 -5.66 -28.36 -18.09
N PRO A 190 -5.59 -27.55 -17.00
CA PRO A 190 -4.90 -27.96 -15.79
C PRO A 190 -5.54 -29.22 -15.17
N MET A 191 -4.72 -30.04 -14.50
CA MET A 191 -5.12 -31.32 -13.90
C MET A 191 -6.38 -31.21 -13.02
N ASP A 192 -6.51 -30.15 -12.23
CA ASP A 192 -7.69 -29.93 -11.38
C ASP A 192 -8.99 -29.84 -12.19
N MET A 193 -8.95 -29.18 -13.35
CA MET A 193 -10.10 -29.08 -14.25
C MET A 193 -10.38 -30.41 -14.94
N GLN A 194 -9.33 -31.14 -15.35
CA GLN A 194 -9.46 -32.48 -15.92
C GLN A 194 -10.15 -33.42 -14.94
N ILE A 195 -9.76 -33.40 -13.67
CA ILE A 195 -10.38 -34.22 -12.61
C ILE A 195 -11.86 -33.86 -12.42
N ARG A 196 -12.21 -32.57 -12.40
CA ARG A 196 -13.62 -32.13 -12.27
C ARG A 196 -14.46 -32.60 -13.45
N VAL A 197 -13.96 -32.41 -14.67
CA VAL A 197 -14.63 -32.86 -15.90
C VAL A 197 -14.75 -34.39 -15.92
N ALA A 198 -13.71 -35.11 -15.50
CA ALA A 198 -13.72 -36.56 -15.36
C ALA A 198 -14.79 -37.04 -14.37
N ARG A 199 -14.89 -36.39 -13.19
CA ARG A 199 -15.96 -36.65 -12.21
C ARG A 199 -17.33 -36.44 -12.83
N PHE A 200 -17.51 -35.36 -13.59
CA PHE A 200 -18.77 -35.09 -14.28
C PHE A 200 -19.12 -36.16 -15.34
N LEU A 201 -18.15 -36.58 -16.16
CA LEU A 201 -18.38 -37.59 -17.21
C LEU A 201 -18.76 -38.96 -16.64
N THR A 202 -18.18 -39.32 -15.50
CA THR A 202 -18.42 -40.61 -14.82
C THR A 202 -19.58 -40.61 -13.83
N ALA A 203 -20.07 -39.44 -13.41
CA ALA A 203 -21.17 -39.30 -12.46
C ALA A 203 -22.52 -39.77 -13.00
N GLU A 204 -23.41 -40.15 -12.10
CA GLU A 204 -24.82 -40.44 -12.41
C GLU A 204 -25.62 -39.17 -12.70
N LYS A 205 -26.77 -39.29 -13.37
CA LYS A 205 -27.58 -38.14 -13.85
C LYS A 205 -27.90 -37.11 -12.74
N ALA A 206 -28.29 -37.57 -11.55
CA ALA A 206 -28.58 -36.67 -10.42
C ALA A 206 -27.34 -35.90 -9.92
N GLN A 207 -26.17 -36.55 -9.93
CA GLN A 207 -24.92 -35.92 -9.55
C GLN A 207 -24.39 -34.98 -10.64
N LYS A 208 -24.62 -35.29 -11.92
CA LYS A 208 -24.32 -34.39 -13.03
C LYS A 208 -25.07 -33.06 -12.90
N GLU A 209 -26.37 -33.08 -12.60
CA GLU A 209 -27.16 -31.86 -12.40
C GLU A 209 -26.62 -31.01 -11.25
N LYS A 210 -26.19 -31.64 -10.15
CA LYS A 210 -25.53 -30.94 -9.04
C LYS A 210 -24.22 -30.28 -9.48
N LEU A 211 -23.38 -31.00 -10.22
CA LEU A 211 -22.09 -30.49 -10.72
C LEU A 211 -22.27 -29.36 -11.74
N LEU A 212 -23.31 -29.40 -12.58
CA LEU A 212 -23.64 -28.29 -13.49
C LEU A 212 -23.96 -27.02 -12.71
N SER A 213 -24.73 -27.13 -11.63
CA SER A 213 -25.05 -25.99 -10.76
C SER A 213 -23.86 -25.52 -9.91
N GLU A 214 -22.96 -26.42 -9.51
CA GLU A 214 -21.82 -26.10 -8.67
C GLU A 214 -20.73 -25.35 -9.44
N PHE A 215 -20.51 -25.71 -10.72
CA PHE A 215 -19.49 -25.11 -11.58
C PHE A 215 -20.06 -24.13 -12.62
N ASP A 216 -21.34 -23.77 -12.52
CA ASP A 216 -22.05 -22.89 -13.47
C ASP A 216 -21.93 -23.35 -14.94
N TRP A 217 -21.87 -24.66 -15.19
CA TRP A 217 -21.75 -25.20 -16.56
C TRP A 217 -23.11 -25.29 -17.24
N ALA A 218 -23.18 -24.90 -18.50
CA ALA A 218 -24.40 -25.06 -19.29
C ALA A 218 -24.49 -26.48 -19.87
N TRP A 219 -25.67 -27.10 -19.78
CA TRP A 219 -25.95 -28.42 -20.38
C TRP A 219 -25.49 -28.55 -21.84
N ARG A 220 -25.64 -27.48 -22.63
CA ARG A 220 -25.26 -27.43 -24.04
C ARG A 220 -23.75 -27.54 -24.26
N GLN A 221 -22.95 -27.04 -23.31
CA GLN A 221 -21.49 -27.09 -23.40
C GLN A 221 -20.96 -28.50 -23.11
N THR A 222 -21.61 -29.20 -22.17
CA THR A 222 -21.17 -30.54 -21.75
C THR A 222 -21.55 -31.66 -22.72
N GLU A 223 -22.53 -31.44 -23.59
CA GLU A 223 -23.09 -32.47 -24.47
C GLU A 223 -22.08 -33.00 -25.51
N ALA A 224 -21.21 -32.13 -26.04
CA ALA A 224 -20.23 -32.51 -27.06
C ALA A 224 -19.24 -33.55 -26.52
N LEU A 225 -18.62 -33.25 -25.39
CA LEU A 225 -17.66 -34.15 -24.76
C LEU A 225 -18.33 -35.40 -24.19
N GLU A 226 -19.59 -35.30 -23.72
CA GLU A 226 -20.33 -36.48 -23.27
C GLU A 226 -20.62 -37.46 -24.42
N LYS A 227 -20.88 -36.95 -25.63
CA LYS A 227 -21.03 -37.80 -26.83
C LYS A 227 -19.72 -38.49 -27.17
N ILE A 228 -18.60 -37.76 -27.15
CA ILE A 228 -17.27 -38.32 -27.42
C ILE A 228 -16.94 -39.39 -26.38
N PHE A 229 -17.17 -39.12 -25.09
CA PHE A 229 -16.95 -40.07 -24.00
C PHE A 229 -17.77 -41.37 -24.14
N LYS A 230 -18.99 -41.30 -24.69
CA LYS A 230 -19.80 -42.50 -24.96
C LYS A 230 -19.36 -43.26 -26.22
N ALA A 231 -18.78 -42.55 -27.19
CA ALA A 231 -18.37 -43.12 -28.48
C ALA A 231 -16.96 -43.72 -28.43
N ASP A 232 -16.01 -43.06 -27.77
CA ASP A 232 -14.61 -43.48 -27.68
C ASP A 232 -14.31 -44.18 -26.36
N GLN A 233 -14.09 -45.49 -26.45
CA GLN A 233 -13.80 -46.33 -25.31
C GLN A 233 -12.39 -46.12 -24.75
N LEU A 234 -11.43 -45.65 -25.57
CA LEU A 234 -10.07 -45.35 -25.12
C LEU A 234 -10.08 -44.14 -24.20
N PHE A 235 -10.66 -43.03 -24.68
CA PHE A 235 -10.84 -41.82 -23.87
C PHE A 235 -11.63 -42.10 -22.58
N ALA A 236 -12.70 -42.91 -22.66
CA ALA A 236 -13.47 -43.27 -21.47
C ALA A 236 -12.65 -44.06 -20.43
N SER A 237 -11.74 -44.93 -20.89
CA SER A 237 -10.86 -45.70 -19.99
C SER A 237 -9.80 -44.82 -19.33
N GLU A 238 -9.25 -43.85 -20.06
CA GLU A 238 -8.25 -42.90 -19.56
C GLU A 238 -8.84 -42.01 -18.46
N VAL A 239 -10.02 -41.42 -18.71
CA VAL A 239 -10.75 -40.58 -17.76
C VAL A 239 -11.06 -41.36 -16.47
N ARG A 240 -11.45 -42.65 -16.57
CA ARG A 240 -11.68 -43.50 -15.38
C ARG A 240 -10.38 -43.83 -14.65
N SER A 241 -9.30 -44.11 -15.38
CA SER A 241 -7.98 -44.36 -14.82
C SER A 241 -7.46 -43.16 -14.02
N MET A 242 -7.62 -41.96 -14.57
CA MET A 242 -7.27 -40.70 -13.91
C MET A 242 -8.03 -40.51 -12.58
N LEU A 243 -9.32 -40.83 -12.53
CA LEU A 243 -10.07 -40.74 -11.27
C LEU A 243 -9.59 -41.75 -10.23
N LEU A 244 -9.30 -42.99 -10.67
CA LEU A 244 -8.81 -44.03 -9.77
C LEU A 244 -7.45 -43.67 -9.17
N SER A 245 -6.53 -43.09 -9.96
CA SER A 245 -5.21 -42.67 -9.47
C SER A 245 -5.32 -41.54 -8.43
N VAL A 246 -6.22 -40.58 -8.63
CA VAL A 246 -6.47 -39.46 -7.69
C VAL A 246 -7.13 -39.95 -6.38
N VAL A 247 -8.06 -40.90 -6.47
CA VAL A 247 -8.70 -41.50 -5.28
C VAL A 247 -7.68 -42.32 -4.48
N GLN A 248 -6.74 -42.99 -5.14
CA GLN A 248 -5.67 -43.74 -4.48
C GLN A 248 -4.65 -42.82 -3.79
N SER A 249 -4.26 -41.72 -4.42
CA SER A 249 -3.31 -40.76 -3.83
C SER A 249 -3.90 -39.97 -2.66
N SER A 250 -5.21 -39.73 -2.65
CA SER A 250 -5.92 -39.04 -1.56
C SER A 250 -6.20 -39.92 -0.33
N ARG A 251 -6.02 -41.25 -0.46
CA ARG A 251 -6.37 -42.24 0.58
C ARG A 251 -5.21 -42.63 1.49
N ASP A 252 -4.01 -42.07 1.31
CA ASP A 252 -2.85 -42.40 2.15
C ASP A 252 -2.96 -41.70 3.52
N PRO A 253 -3.29 -42.42 4.61
CA PRO A 253 -3.45 -41.83 5.94
C PRO A 253 -2.09 -41.56 6.61
N ARG A 254 -0.95 -41.88 5.96
CA ARG A 254 0.40 -41.72 6.53
C ARG A 254 1.07 -40.38 6.19
N ARG A 255 0.34 -39.47 5.52
CA ARG A 255 0.80 -38.12 5.15
C ARG A 255 0.07 -36.98 5.89
N LEU A 256 -0.68 -37.29 6.94
CA LEU A 256 -1.20 -36.31 7.92
C LEU A 256 -0.36 -36.36 9.21
#